data_AF-A0A382YQ25-F1
#
_entry.id   AF-A0A382YQ25-F1
#
_cell.length_a   1.000
_cell.length_b   1.000
_cell.length_c   1.000
_cell.angle_alpha   90.00
_cell.angle_beta   90.00
_cell.angle_gamma   90.00
#
_symmetry.space_group_name_H-M   'P 1'
#
loop_
_entity.id
_entity.type
_entity.pdbx_description
1 polymer ?
#
loop_
_entity_poly.entity_id
_entity_poly.type
_entity_poly.pdbx_seq_one_letter_code
_entity_poly.pdbx_strand_id
1 'polypeptide(L)'
;MTNKEILKKQIIYRATHRGTKEMDILLGNFVKKYIEKFNDNELQDLEKLLFIEDEIIYNWYFKKNLSNEISNTKVSIMLKNFML
;
A
#
# COMPACT_ATOMS: atom_id res chain seq x y z
N MET A 1 -16.98 9.89 -14.40
CA MET A 1 -16.17 9.32 -13.30
C MET A 1 -14.72 9.58 -13.63
N THR A 2 -14.05 10.44 -12.87
CA THR A 2 -12.65 10.80 -13.11
C THR A 2 -11.76 9.57 -12.89
N ASN A 3 -10.72 9.40 -13.72
CA ASN A 3 -9.76 8.28 -13.65
C ASN A 3 -9.25 8.06 -12.20
N LYS A 4 -9.04 9.16 -11.46
CA LYS A 4 -8.62 9.17 -10.05
C LYS A 4 -9.57 8.42 -9.10
N GLU A 5 -10.88 8.61 -9.22
CA GLU A 5 -11.85 7.97 -8.32
C GLU A 5 -11.98 6.46 -8.60
N ILE A 6 -11.76 6.05 -9.85
CA ILE A 6 -11.68 4.63 -10.22
C ILE A 6 -10.41 4.01 -9.60
N LEU A 7 -9.27 4.67 -9.75
CA LEU A 7 -8.01 4.24 -9.16
C LEU A 7 -8.10 4.08 -7.64
N LYS A 8 -8.70 5.06 -6.94
CA LYS A 8 -8.91 4.94 -5.49
C LYS A 8 -9.72 3.71 -5.09
N LYS A 9 -10.78 3.41 -5.83
CA LYS A 9 -11.60 2.21 -5.57
C LYS A 9 -10.81 0.92 -5.78
N GLN A 10 -9.99 0.86 -6.83
CA GLN A 10 -9.11 -0.29 -7.09
C GLN A 10 -8.07 -0.46 -5.98
N ILE A 11 -7.47 0.64 -5.52
CA ILE A 11 -6.53 0.68 -4.40
C ILE A 11 -7.19 0.15 -3.12
N ILE A 12 -8.37 0.67 -2.74
CA ILE A 12 -9.11 0.21 -1.56
C ILE A 12 -9.39 -1.28 -1.67
N TYR A 13 -9.93 -1.72 -2.82
CA TYR A 13 -10.22 -3.13 -3.05
C TYR A 13 -8.98 -4.01 -2.84
N ARG A 14 -7.85 -3.68 -3.48
CA ARG A 14 -6.60 -4.46 -3.32
C ARG A 14 -6.05 -4.43 -1.90
N ALA A 15 -6.25 -3.35 -1.15
CA ALA A 15 -5.76 -3.24 0.22
C ALA A 15 -6.59 -4.05 1.23
N THR A 16 -7.87 -4.30 0.94
CA THR A 16 -8.81 -5.04 1.82
C THR A 16 -9.19 -6.43 1.30
N HIS A 17 -8.46 -6.97 0.32
CA HIS A 17 -8.64 -8.33 -0.20
C HIS A 17 -7.28 -9.02 -0.27
N ARG A 18 -6.58 -9.08 0.86
CA ARG A 18 -5.26 -9.70 0.98
C ARG A 18 -5.34 -11.19 1.33
N GLY A 19 -4.26 -11.92 1.02
CA GLY A 19 -4.17 -13.35 1.27
C GLY A 19 -4.07 -13.70 2.75
N THR A 20 -3.64 -12.74 3.58
CA THR A 20 -3.56 -12.89 5.03
C THR A 20 -4.31 -11.78 5.76
N LYS A 21 -4.95 -12.11 6.90
CA LYS A 21 -5.67 -11.12 7.73
C LYS A 21 -4.76 -10.01 8.25
N GLU A 22 -3.51 -10.33 8.57
CA GLU A 22 -2.54 -9.36 9.07
C GLU A 22 -2.23 -8.29 8.02
N MET A 23 -1.94 -8.70 6.78
CA MET A 23 -1.70 -7.78 5.68
C MET A 23 -2.95 -6.99 5.30
N ASP A 24 -4.12 -7.62 5.37
CA ASP A 24 -5.41 -6.97 5.15
C ASP A 24 -5.65 -5.80 6.13
N ILE A 25 -5.42 -6.07 7.43
CA ILE A 25 -5.56 -5.05 8.48
C ILE A 25 -4.52 -3.94 8.30
N LEU A 26 -3.25 -4.29 8.09
CA LEU A 26 -2.16 -3.33 7.95
C LEU A 26 -2.39 -2.40 6.75
N LEU A 27 -2.53 -2.98 5.56
CA LEU A 27 -2.65 -2.23 4.30
C LEU A 27 -4.01 -1.54 4.21
N GLY A 28 -5.09 -2.21 4.61
CA GLY A 28 -6.43 -1.63 4.64
C GLY A 28 -6.50 -0.36 5.51
N ASN A 29 -5.95 -0.41 6.73
CA ASN A 29 -5.94 0.76 7.62
C ASN A 29 -5.03 1.87 7.10
N PHE A 30 -3.86 1.53 6.55
CA PHE A 30 -2.97 2.51 5.93
C PHE A 30 -3.66 3.24 4.77
N VAL A 31 -4.24 2.50 3.83
CA VAL A 31 -4.94 3.06 2.68
C VAL A 31 -6.11 3.93 3.13
N LYS A 32 -6.97 3.42 4.03
CA LYS A 32 -8.11 4.19 4.55
C LYS A 32 -7.69 5.53 5.16
N LYS A 33 -6.53 5.59 5.82
CA LYS A 33 -6.01 6.81 6.47
C LYS A 33 -5.45 7.84 5.50
N TYR A 34 -4.85 7.41 4.38
CA TYR A 34 -4.06 8.29 3.51
C TYR A 34 -4.60 8.47 2.09
N ILE A 35 -5.53 7.63 1.61
CA ILE A 35 -5.97 7.63 0.21
C ILE A 35 -6.55 8.98 -0.26
N GLU A 36 -7.26 9.70 0.61
CA GLU A 36 -7.80 11.03 0.29
C GLU A 36 -6.76 12.15 0.35
N LYS A 37 -5.59 11.89 0.95
CA LYS A 37 -4.50 12.86 1.09
C LYS A 37 -3.46 12.74 -0.01
N PHE A 38 -3.47 11.64 -0.76
CA PHE A 38 -2.49 11.38 -1.80
C PHE A 38 -2.80 12.10 -3.11
N ASN A 39 -1.77 12.69 -3.70
CA ASN A 39 -1.79 13.19 -5.07
C ASN A 39 -1.72 12.04 -6.08
N ASP A 40 -1.80 12.36 -7.37
CA ASP A 40 -1.92 11.33 -8.41
C ASP A 40 -0.67 10.44 -8.53
N ASN A 41 0.52 11.00 -8.33
CA ASN A 41 1.78 10.23 -8.33
C ASN A 41 1.85 9.31 -7.10
N GLU A 42 1.44 9.80 -5.93
CA GLU A 42 1.40 9.01 -4.69
C GLU A 42 0.35 7.88 -4.79
N LEU A 43 -0.78 8.11 -5.46
CA LEU A 43 -1.77 7.05 -5.71
C LEU A 43 -1.21 5.97 -6.66
N GLN A 44 -0.46 6.36 -7.69
CA GLN A 44 0.22 5.38 -8.57
C GLN A 44 1.30 4.59 -7.84
N ASP A 45 2.08 5.25 -6.97
CA ASP A 45 3.08 4.57 -6.14
C ASP A 45 2.41 3.59 -5.16
N LEU A 46 1.28 3.99 -4.56
CA LEU A 46 0.48 3.13 -3.71
C LEU A 46 -0.08 1.94 -4.48
N GLU A 47 -0.62 2.17 -5.67
CA GLU A 47 -1.12 1.09 -6.52
C GLU A 47 -0.01 0.07 -6.81
N LYS A 48 1.15 0.51 -7.29
CA LYS A 48 2.31 -0.36 -7.56
C LYS A 48 2.74 -1.14 -6.33
N LEU A 49 2.81 -0.47 -5.17
CA LEU A 49 3.12 -1.13 -3.89
C LEU A 49 2.11 -2.22 -3.56
N LEU A 50 0.83 -1.98 -3.84
CA LEU A 50 -0.24 -2.95 -3.59
C LEU A 50 -0.28 -4.10 -4.62
N PHE A 51 0.44 -4.01 -5.74
CA PHE A 51 0.60 -5.13 -6.66
C PHE A 51 1.64 -6.15 -6.19
N ILE A 52 2.47 -5.80 -5.22
CA ILE A 52 3.49 -6.68 -4.65
C ILE A 52 2.83 -7.74 -3.77
N GLU A 53 3.42 -8.94 -3.77
CA GLU A 53 2.94 -10.08 -2.99
C GLU A 53 3.05 -9.83 -1.48
N ASP A 54 2.09 -10.39 -0.74
CA ASP A 54 1.98 -10.22 0.71
C ASP A 54 3.25 -10.66 1.45
N GLU A 55 3.89 -11.76 1.01
CA GLU A 55 5.13 -12.26 1.62
C GLU A 55 6.28 -11.25 1.52
N ILE A 56 6.42 -10.58 0.37
CA ILE A 56 7.48 -9.61 0.13
C ILE A 56 7.24 -8.37 1.00
N ILE A 57 6.02 -7.85 1.01
CA ILE A 57 5.65 -6.70 1.84
C ILE A 57 5.83 -7.04 3.32
N TYR A 58 5.41 -8.23 3.74
CA TYR A 58 5.57 -8.71 5.11
C TYR A 58 7.04 -8.74 5.53
N ASN A 59 7.89 -9.38 4.74
CA ASN A 59 9.33 -9.48 5.02
C ASN A 59 10.00 -8.09 5.05
N TRP A 60 9.63 -7.20 4.15
CA TRP A 60 10.18 -5.84 4.13
C TRP A 60 9.69 -4.98 5.30
N TYR A 61 8.42 -5.07 5.66
CA TYR A 61 7.82 -4.24 6.71
C TYR A 61 8.19 -4.74 8.11
N PHE A 62 8.01 -6.04 8.39
CA PHE A 62 8.22 -6.61 9.73
C PHE A 62 9.67 -7.03 9.97
N LYS A 63 10.30 -7.74 9.01
CA LYS A 63 11.69 -8.21 9.16
C LYS A 63 12.74 -7.16 8.76
N LYS A 64 12.29 -6.00 8.25
CA LYS A 64 13.14 -4.89 7.77
C LYS A 64 14.16 -5.31 6.71
N ASN A 65 13.86 -6.36 5.95
CA ASN A 65 14.70 -6.81 4.85
C ASN A 65 14.64 -5.83 3.68
N LEU A 66 15.78 -5.64 3.02
CA LEU A 66 15.81 -4.92 1.75
C LEU A 66 15.11 -5.78 0.69
N SER A 67 14.27 -5.14 -0.12
CA SER A 67 13.61 -5.76 -1.26
C SER A 67 13.80 -4.84 -2.46
N ASN A 68 14.31 -5.39 -3.57
CA ASN A 68 14.46 -4.66 -4.82
C ASN A 68 13.10 -4.41 -5.50
N GLU A 69 12.04 -5.09 -5.07
CA GLU A 69 10.69 -4.93 -5.59
C GLU A 69 9.97 -3.71 -5.01
N ILE A 70 10.35 -3.30 -3.78
CA ILE A 70 9.75 -2.15 -3.13
C ILE A 70 10.62 -0.92 -3.38
N SER A 71 10.18 -0.10 -4.32
CA SER A 71 10.81 1.19 -4.61
C SER A 71 10.74 2.15 -3.42
N ASN A 72 11.81 2.92 -3.20
CA ASN A 72 11.88 3.91 -2.13
C ASN A 72 11.10 5.19 -2.48
N THR A 73 9.78 5.09 -2.44
CA THR A 73 8.83 6.20 -2.65
C THR A 73 8.39 6.80 -1.33
N LYS A 74 7.82 8.02 -1.35
CA LYS A 74 7.20 8.63 -0.16
C LYS A 74 6.16 7.70 0.47
N VAL A 75 5.35 7.02 -0.36
CA VAL A 75 4.33 6.07 0.10
C VAL A 75 4.97 4.89 0.83
N SER A 76 6.03 4.29 0.28
CA SER A 76 6.74 3.19 0.95
C SER A 76 7.34 3.63 2.28
N ILE A 77 7.96 4.82 2.35
CA ILE A 77 8.51 5.34 3.61
C ILE A 77 7.40 5.56 4.63
N MET A 78 6.25 6.10 4.20
CA MET A 78 5.09 6.29 5.07
C MET A 78 4.51 4.96 5.56
N LEU A 79 4.40 3.94 4.70
CA LEU A 79 3.96 2.62 5.11
C LEU A 79 4.94 2.03 6.12
N LYS A 80 6.26 2.10 5.88
CA LYS A 80 7.28 1.53 6.77
C LYS A 80 7.26 2.10 8.19
N ASN A 81 6.79 3.35 8.34
CA ASN A 81 6.64 4.06 9.61
C ASN A 81 5.19 4.07 10.14
N PHE A 82 4.26 3.48 9.41
CA PHE A 82 2.88 3.33 9.86
C PHE A 82 2.86 2.33 11.01
N MET A 83 2.05 2.60 12.02
CA MET A 83 1.75 1.66 13.11
C MET A 83 0.24 1.64 13.24
N LEU A 84 -0.32 0.45 13.49
CA LEU A 84 -1.74 0.25 13.72
C LEU A 84 -2.21 0.95 15.00
#